data_AF-A0AAD5B3G1-F1
#
_entry.id   AF-A0AAD5B3G1-F1
#
_cell.length_a   1.000
_cell.length_b   1.000
_cell.length_c   1.000
_cell.angle_alpha   90.00
_cell.angle_beta   90.00
_cell.angle_gamma   90.00
#
_symmetry.space_group_name_H-M   'P 1'
#
loop_
_entity.id
_entity.type
_entity.pdbx_description
1 polymer ?
#
loop_
_entity_poly.entity_id
_entity_poly.type
_entity_poly.pdbx_seq_one_letter_code
_entity_poly.pdbx_strand_id
1 'polypeptide(L)'
;ENGDYWRLLTPGTHIVIASAPGYSKVMKRVHLPAHMQKAGRVDFVLKKVPLEPEINELNILHLGSYERFDPYNLLAQYYTRETRQNVEEQQEKPWWWPYFTQL
;
A
#
# COMPACT_ATOMS: atom_id res chain seq x y z
N GLU A 1 24.50 12.83 7.74
CA GLU A 1 24.28 11.61 8.54
C GLU A 1 24.83 10.42 7.77
N ASN A 2 25.65 9.56 8.40
CA ASN A 2 26.57 8.65 7.70
C ASN A 2 25.92 7.33 7.20
N GLY A 3 24.60 7.18 7.31
CA GLY A 3 23.88 5.99 6.84
C GLY A 3 23.97 4.77 7.76
N ASP A 4 24.49 4.93 8.98
CA ASP A 4 24.56 3.88 10.00
C ASP A 4 23.21 3.74 10.72
N TYR A 5 22.75 2.49 10.87
CA TYR A 5 21.50 2.17 11.56
C TYR A 5 21.69 1.00 12.54
N TRP A 6 21.00 1.06 13.68
CA TRP A 6 20.98 0.01 14.69
C TRP A 6 19.56 -0.51 14.88
N ARG A 7 19.40 -1.84 14.84
CA ARG A 7 18.12 -2.50 15.13
C ARG A 7 18.33 -3.64 16.11
N LEU A 8 17.66 -3.55 17.26
CA LEU A 8 17.55 -4.65 18.21
C LEU A 8 16.48 -5.64 17.71
N LEU A 9 16.84 -6.91 17.68
CA LEU A 9 15.98 -8.01 17.26
C LEU A 9 16.14 -9.15 18.27
N THR A 10 15.07 -9.92 18.47
CA THR A 10 15.15 -11.16 19.23
C THR A 10 15.93 -12.22 18.44
N PRO A 11 16.42 -13.29 19.09
CA PRO A 11 16.96 -14.44 18.37
C PRO A 11 15.94 -15.02 17.38
N GLY A 12 16.44 -15.52 16.25
CA GLY A 12 15.62 -16.08 15.19
C GLY A 12 15.97 -15.52 13.80
N THR A 13 15.20 -15.93 12.81
CA THR A 13 15.41 -15.54 11.41
C THR A 13 14.51 -14.37 11.05
N HIS A 14 15.13 -13.28 10.57
CA HIS A 14 14.46 -12.04 10.22
C HIS A 14 14.69 -11.71 8.75
N ILE A 15 13.71 -11.05 8.15
CA ILE A 15 13.84 -10.46 6.82
C ILE A 15 13.94 -8.95 7.02
N VAL A 16 15.10 -8.40 6.69
CA VAL A 16 15.40 -6.97 6.83
C VAL A 16 15.39 -6.34 5.45
N ILE A 17 14.63 -5.25 5.31
CA ILE A 17 14.51 -4.49 4.08
C ILE A 17 15.06 -3.09 4.32
N ALA A 18 16.04 -2.68 3.51
CA ALA A 18 16.56 -1.32 3.47
C ALA A 18 16.01 -0.60 2.24
N SER A 19 15.53 0.63 2.45
CA SER A 19 15.00 1.50 1.38
C SER A 19 15.36 2.94 1.66
N ALA A 20 15.64 3.70 0.60
CA ALA A 20 15.85 5.14 0.66
C ALA A 20 15.21 5.81 -0.57
N PRO A 21 14.75 7.07 -0.48
CA PRO A 21 14.21 7.80 -1.62
C PRO A 21 15.20 7.86 -2.79
N GLY A 22 14.76 7.54 -4.01
CA GLY A 22 15.61 7.50 -5.20
C GLY A 22 16.51 6.26 -5.32
N TYR A 23 16.35 5.27 -4.45
CA TYR A 23 17.11 4.01 -4.49
C TYR A 23 16.20 2.78 -4.48
N SER A 24 16.69 1.68 -5.06
CA SER A 24 16.00 0.39 -5.09
C SER A 24 16.09 -0.28 -3.73
N LYS A 25 14.96 -0.84 -3.27
CA LYS A 25 14.87 -1.58 -2.00
C LYS A 25 15.75 -2.82 -2.05
N VAL A 26 16.45 -3.14 -0.96
CA VAL A 26 17.24 -4.38 -0.84
C VAL A 26 16.75 -5.17 0.36
N MET A 27 16.50 -6.46 0.14
CA MET A 27 16.03 -7.40 1.15
C MET A 27 17.14 -8.39 1.50
N LYS A 28 17.34 -8.64 2.79
CA LYS A 28 18.26 -9.67 3.28
C LYS A 28 17.62 -10.50 4.38
N ARG A 29 17.85 -11.81 4.31
CA ARG A 29 17.52 -12.74 5.38
C ARG A 29 18.69 -12.81 6.36
N VAL A 30 18.44 -12.47 7.63
CA VAL A 30 19.43 -12.42 8.70
C VAL A 30 19.05 -13.45 9.76
N HIS A 31 20.00 -14.28 10.17
CA HIS A 31 19.82 -15.25 11.24
C HIS A 31 20.53 -14.75 12.51
N LEU A 32 19.78 -14.61 13.60
CA LEU A 32 20.30 -14.21 14.90
C LEU A 32 20.34 -15.42 15.85
N PRO A 33 21.53 -15.82 16.33
CA PRO A 33 21.64 -16.91 17.29
C PRO A 33 21.08 -16.52 18.66
N ALA A 34 20.61 -17.52 19.43
CA ALA A 34 20.06 -17.33 20.78
C ALA A 34 21.02 -16.64 21.76
N HIS A 35 22.31 -16.96 21.64
CA HIS A 35 23.35 -16.43 22.50
C HIS A 35 24.34 -15.62 21.67
N MET A 36 24.01 -14.35 21.44
CA MET A 36 24.86 -13.42 20.71
C MET A 36 25.59 -12.51 21.70
N GLN A 37 26.92 -12.63 21.77
CA GLN A 37 27.74 -11.86 22.72
C GLN A 37 28.05 -10.44 22.24
N LYS A 38 27.90 -10.17 20.93
CA LYS A 38 28.17 -8.88 20.29
C LYS A 38 27.14 -8.62 19.19
N ALA A 39 26.91 -7.36 18.86
CA ALA A 39 26.01 -6.99 17.77
C ALA A 39 26.53 -7.51 16.42
N GLY A 40 25.61 -8.01 15.59
CA GLY A 40 25.89 -8.40 14.21
C GLY A 40 25.89 -7.19 13.28
N ARG A 41 26.77 -7.20 12.28
CA ARG A 41 26.80 -6.18 11.23
C ARG A 41 26.20 -6.74 9.94
N VAL A 42 25.30 -5.97 9.33
CA VAL A 42 24.69 -6.30 8.04
C VAL A 42 24.70 -5.04 7.17
N ASP A 43 25.49 -5.07 6.09
CA ASP A 43 25.58 -3.94 5.18
C ASP A 43 24.55 -4.05 4.04
N PHE A 44 23.92 -2.93 3.67
CA PHE A 44 23.00 -2.84 2.54
C PHE A 44 23.55 -1.84 1.53
N VAL A 45 23.75 -2.28 0.28
CA VAL A 45 24.16 -1.41 -0.82
C VAL A 45 22.96 -1.21 -1.72
N LEU A 46 22.37 -0.01 -1.69
CA LEU A 46 21.23 0.33 -2.53
C LEU A 46 21.69 0.86 -3.87
N LYS A 47 21.01 0.50 -4.96
CA LYS A 47 21.26 1.04 -6.30
C LYS A 47 20.35 2.24 -6.52
N LYS A 48 20.87 3.32 -7.12
CA LYS A 48 20.00 4.45 -7.53
C LYS A 48 19.01 3.94 -8.57
N VAL A 49 17.75 4.29 -8.40
CA VAL A 49 16.73 4.07 -9.43
C VAL A 49 16.93 5.17 -10.46
N PRO A 50 17.18 4.86 -11.74
CA PRO A 50 17.14 5.86 -12.79
C PRO A 50 15.77 6.55 -12.72
N LEU A 51 15.78 7.88 -12.64
CA LEU A 51 14.58 8.65 -12.91
C LEU A 51 14.33 8.50 -14.41
N GLU A 52 13.65 7.43 -14.82
CA GLU A 52 13.06 7.41 -16.15
C GLU A 52 12.11 8.61 -16.22
N PRO A 53 12.24 9.48 -17.24
CA PRO A 53 11.32 10.59 -17.43
C PRO A 53 9.97 10.08 -17.95
N GLU A 54 9.27 9.26 -17.15
CA GLU A 54 7.90 8.80 -17.40
C GLU A 54 6.92 9.24 -16.30
N ILE A 55 7.34 10.17 -15.42
CA ILE A 55 6.49 10.72 -14.36
C ILE A 55 5.78 12.01 -14.80
N ASN A 56 5.45 12.13 -16.09
CA ASN A 56 4.36 13.01 -16.51
C ASN A 56 3.09 12.23 -16.89
N GLU A 57 3.19 10.92 -17.17
CA GLU A 57 2.02 10.12 -17.57
C GLU A 57 1.34 9.42 -16.38
N LEU A 58 2.10 8.96 -15.39
CA LEU A 58 1.55 8.33 -14.18
C LEU A 58 0.87 9.31 -13.21
N ASN A 59 1.27 10.58 -13.22
CA ASN A 59 0.57 11.64 -12.46
C ASN A 59 -0.77 12.01 -13.12
N ILE A 60 -0.85 11.99 -14.45
CA ILE A 60 -2.11 12.27 -15.17
C ILE A 60 -3.12 11.13 -14.98
N LEU A 61 -2.67 9.88 -14.88
CA LEU A 61 -3.54 8.73 -14.59
C LEU A 61 -4.00 8.66 -13.12
N HIS A 62 -3.17 9.01 -12.14
CA HIS A 62 -3.58 9.05 -10.73
C HIS A 62 -4.46 10.26 -10.37
N LEU A 63 -4.24 11.42 -11.00
CA LEU A 63 -5.08 12.61 -10.77
C LEU A 63 -6.41 12.52 -11.52
N GLY A 64 -6.41 12.01 -12.76
CA GLY A 64 -7.63 11.81 -13.55
C GLY A 64 -8.53 10.67 -13.05
N SER A 65 -7.99 9.71 -12.31
CA SER A 65 -8.80 8.67 -11.65
C SER A 65 -9.42 9.13 -10.32
N TYR A 66 -8.77 10.04 -9.59
CA TYR A 66 -9.33 10.64 -8.37
C TYR A 66 -10.50 11.58 -8.66
N GLU A 67 -10.48 12.34 -9.77
CA GLU A 67 -11.63 13.16 -10.16
C GLU A 67 -12.78 12.36 -10.80
N ARG A 68 -12.50 11.17 -11.36
CA ARG A 68 -13.54 10.32 -11.98
C ARG A 68 -14.34 9.50 -10.97
N PHE A 69 -13.77 9.25 -9.81
CA PHE A 69 -14.39 8.50 -8.71
C PHE A 69 -14.74 9.45 -7.57
N ASP A 70 -15.63 10.42 -7.82
CA ASP A 70 -16.24 11.20 -6.74
C ASP A 70 -17.43 10.41 -6.13
N PRO A 71 -17.28 9.81 -4.93
CA PRO A 71 -18.35 9.04 -4.30
C PRO A 71 -19.57 9.90 -3.93
N TYR A 72 -19.44 11.23 -3.83
CA TYR A 72 -20.58 12.11 -3.56
C TYR A 72 -21.48 12.32 -4.78
N ASN A 73 -20.92 12.19 -5.98
CA ASN A 73 -21.69 12.34 -7.22
C ASN A 73 -22.66 11.15 -7.46
N LEU A 74 -22.35 9.98 -6.87
CA LEU A 74 -23.22 8.80 -6.89
C LEU A 74 -24.36 8.90 -5.88
N LEU A 75 -24.11 9.43 -4.68
CA LEU A 75 -25.19 9.73 -3.73
C LEU A 75 -26.19 10.71 -4.37
N ALA A 76 -25.70 11.65 -5.18
CA ALA A 76 -26.56 12.60 -5.88
C ALA A 76 -27.63 12.01 -6.77
N GLN A 77 -27.30 10.91 -7.42
CA GLN A 77 -28.25 10.20 -8.24
C GLN A 77 -29.22 9.38 -7.39
N TYR A 78 -28.77 8.84 -6.26
CA TYR A 78 -29.59 8.01 -5.38
C TYR A 78 -30.75 8.80 -4.75
N TYR A 79 -30.51 9.93 -4.09
CA TYR A 79 -31.61 10.72 -3.50
C TYR A 79 -32.56 11.30 -4.55
N THR A 80 -32.05 11.60 -5.74
CA THR A 80 -32.88 12.07 -6.86
C THR A 80 -33.74 10.95 -7.45
N ARG A 81 -33.29 9.69 -7.39
CA ARG A 81 -34.01 8.51 -7.89
C ARG A 81 -35.03 7.98 -6.88
N GLU A 82 -34.72 8.01 -5.59
CA GLU A 82 -35.67 7.60 -4.53
C GLU A 82 -36.91 8.51 -4.45
N THR A 83 -36.77 9.79 -4.81
CA THR A 83 -37.93 10.70 -4.89
C THR A 83 -38.85 10.36 -6.08
N ARG A 84 -38.41 9.55 -7.05
CA ARG A 84 -39.17 9.22 -8.28
C ARG A 84 -39.69 7.78 -8.36
N GLN A 85 -39.19 6.84 -7.54
CA GLN A 85 -39.52 5.42 -7.68
C GLN A 85 -39.93 4.81 -6.34
N ASN A 86 -41.05 5.28 -5.80
CA ASN A 86 -41.85 4.53 -4.84
C ASN A 86 -42.73 3.51 -5.59
N VAL A 87 -42.08 2.61 -6.36
CA VAL A 87 -42.72 1.46 -7.01
C VAL A 87 -41.77 0.27 -6.91
N GLU A 88 -42.17 -0.64 -6.03
CA GLU A 88 -41.82 -2.05 -5.86
C GLU A 88 -41.03 -2.72 -6.99
N GLU A 89 -39.71 -2.88 -6.86
CA GLU A 89 -38.98 -3.92 -7.59
C GLU A 89 -37.87 -4.51 -6.71
N GLN A 90 -37.83 -5.85 -6.68
CA GLN A 90 -36.95 -6.66 -5.84
C GLN A 90 -35.49 -6.20 -5.92
N GLN A 91 -34.95 -5.79 -4.78
CA GLN A 91 -33.54 -5.42 -4.64
C GLN A 91 -32.67 -6.68 -4.77
N GLU A 92 -32.22 -7.01 -5.99
CA GLU A 92 -31.13 -7.95 -6.16
C GLU A 92 -29.87 -7.33 -5.56
N LYS A 93 -29.44 -7.91 -4.44
CA LYS A 93 -28.24 -7.45 -3.73
C LYS A 93 -27.03 -7.60 -4.64
N PRO A 94 -26.16 -6.58 -4.71
CA PRO A 94 -24.99 -6.64 -5.57
C PRO A 94 -24.03 -7.76 -5.14
N TRP A 95 -23.22 -8.25 -6.07
CA TRP A 95 -22.31 -9.41 -5.88
C TRP A 95 -21.38 -9.30 -4.67
N TRP A 96 -21.11 -8.09 -4.19
CA TRP A 96 -20.24 -7.80 -3.06
C TRP A 96 -20.95 -7.85 -1.69
N TRP A 97 -22.28 -7.98 -1.67
CA TRP A 97 -23.05 -7.99 -0.42
C TRP A 97 -22.70 -9.11 0.59
N PRO A 98 -22.30 -10.35 0.18
CA PRO A 98 -21.99 -11.40 1.15
C PRO A 98 -20.73 -11.15 1.98
N TYR A 99 -19.84 -10.23 1.57
CA TYR A 99 -18.64 -9.88 2.32
C TYR A 99 -18.94 -9.09 3.62
N PHE A 100 -20.09 -8.42 3.71
CA PHE A 100 -20.47 -7.62 4.88
C PHE A 100 -21.33 -8.38 5.91
N THR A 101 -21.81 -9.57 5.58
CA THR A 101 -22.69 -10.36 6.45
C THR A 101 -21.96 -11.42 7.26
N GLN A 102 -20.63 -11.39 7.29
CA GLN A 102 -19.77 -12.40 7.92
C GLN A 102 -19.09 -11.95 9.23
N LEU A 103 -19.67 -10.97 9.94
CA LEU A 103 -19.25 -10.56 11.28
C LEU A 103 -20.21 -11.08 12.36
#